data_AF-A0A077KNA2-F1
#
_entry.id   AF-A0A077KNA2-F1
#
_cell.length_a   1.000
_cell.length_b   1.000
_cell.length_c   1.000
_cell.angle_alpha   90.00
_cell.angle_beta   90.00
_cell.angle_gamma   90.00
#
_symmetry.space_group_name_H-M   'P 1'
#
loop_
_entity.id
_entity.type
_entity.pdbx_description
1 polymer ?
#
loop_
_entity_poly.entity_id
_entity_poly.type
_entity_poly.pdbx_seq_one_letter_code
_entity_poly.pdbx_strand_id
1 'polypeptide(L)'
;MKKIVFLLVFIATYTYAQNTEDKELLKKCRKEFNKKICLADEDQDSIPFYLDKCPSEAGVKENLGCPWPDKDKDGVLDKDDQCPEIAGPVENKGCPWEDTDGDGILDKDDNCPTVPGPAYSNGCRAISCTFGNEPNIRMEKFEMDVQNIEKIYDLVNKKVLDNIVQARPKKDFIGRKTYFRIEYIDYRSYIDRKTPDDGTSPGYNLLITKFWNQNILEYIRKKYGKDIYLSTSISPNYLNAYHKIIGDRTFNYMMKHYDSRYHQIKIAGKQPTTLENPIHIMVNFITPYKIKVMDFQSVTVYEYKNNQWEFHKE
;
A
#
# COMPACT_ATOMS: atom_id res chain seq x y z
N MET A 1 48.21 -3.08 -38.83
CA MET A 1 48.08 -3.42 -40.26
C MET A 1 47.56 -4.85 -40.52
N LYS A 2 48.05 -5.91 -39.88
CA LYS A 2 47.60 -7.30 -40.14
C LYS A 2 46.12 -7.60 -39.83
N LYS A 3 45.51 -7.01 -38.79
CA LYS A 3 44.08 -7.20 -38.47
C LYS A 3 43.11 -6.56 -39.47
N ILE A 4 43.52 -5.48 -40.13
CA ILE A 4 42.67 -4.74 -41.09
C ILE A 4 42.62 -5.48 -42.44
N VAL A 5 43.73 -6.08 -42.87
CA VAL A 5 43.79 -6.87 -44.12
C VAL A 5 42.91 -8.13 -44.03
N PHE A 6 42.85 -8.79 -42.86
CA PHE A 6 42.02 -9.98 -42.66
C PHE A 6 40.52 -9.67 -42.72
N LEU A 7 40.09 -8.53 -42.14
CA LEU A 7 38.69 -8.09 -42.17
C LEU A 7 38.21 -7.78 -43.60
N LEU A 8 39.05 -7.11 -44.40
CA LEU A 8 38.71 -6.73 -45.78
C LEU A 8 38.58 -7.93 -46.72
N VAL A 9 39.45 -8.96 -46.56
CA VAL A 9 39.35 -10.20 -47.33
C VAL A 9 38.05 -10.94 -47.01
N PHE A 10 37.65 -10.99 -45.73
CA PHE A 10 36.43 -11.68 -45.30
C PHE A 10 35.15 -11.01 -45.82
N ILE A 11 35.10 -9.68 -45.83
CA ILE A 11 33.99 -8.90 -46.38
C ILE A 11 33.88 -9.10 -47.91
N ALA A 12 35.01 -9.12 -48.63
CA ALA A 12 35.01 -9.33 -50.08
C ALA A 12 34.51 -10.72 -50.47
N THR A 13 34.87 -11.76 -49.71
CA THR A 13 34.38 -13.12 -49.96
C THR A 13 32.89 -13.27 -49.64
N TYR A 14 32.39 -12.61 -48.60
CA TYR A 14 30.98 -12.65 -48.21
C TYR A 14 30.08 -11.98 -49.26
N THR A 15 30.47 -10.80 -49.75
CA THR A 15 29.72 -10.08 -50.79
C THR A 15 29.72 -10.81 -52.13
N TYR A 16 30.81 -11.50 -52.48
CA TYR A 16 30.85 -12.34 -53.67
C TYR A 16 29.87 -13.52 -53.57
N ALA A 17 29.84 -14.21 -52.43
CA ALA A 17 28.94 -15.35 -52.19
C ALA A 17 27.45 -14.95 -52.24
N GLN A 18 27.08 -13.84 -51.61
CA GLN A 18 25.70 -13.34 -51.61
C GLN A 18 25.24 -12.96 -53.03
N ASN A 19 26.11 -12.30 -53.81
CA ASN A 19 25.84 -11.95 -55.20
C ASN A 19 25.69 -13.18 -56.12
N THR A 20 26.35 -14.30 -55.81
CA THR A 20 26.17 -15.55 -56.57
C THR A 20 24.85 -16.25 -56.25
N GLU A 21 24.41 -16.21 -54.98
CA GLU A 21 23.13 -16.79 -54.54
C GLU A 21 21.93 -16.04 -55.14
N ASP A 22 21.93 -14.70 -55.07
CA ASP A 22 20.87 -13.85 -55.63
C ASP A 22 20.70 -14.07 -57.15
N LYS A 23 21.80 -14.28 -57.88
CA LYS A 23 21.78 -14.56 -59.32
C LYS A 23 21.13 -15.91 -59.64
N GLU A 24 21.39 -16.94 -58.86
CA GLU A 24 20.78 -18.26 -59.05
C GLU A 24 19.29 -18.25 -58.65
N LEU A 25 18.91 -17.55 -57.58
CA LEU A 25 17.51 -17.34 -57.20
C LEU A 25 16.72 -16.60 -58.30
N LEU A 26 17.28 -15.51 -58.84
CA LEU A 26 16.67 -14.78 -59.95
C LEU A 26 16.53 -15.64 -61.21
N LYS A 27 17.53 -16.49 -61.50
CA LYS A 27 17.48 -17.44 -62.62
C LYS A 27 16.40 -18.50 -62.41
N LYS A 28 16.21 -18.97 -61.17
CA LYS A 28 15.13 -19.90 -60.82
C LYS A 28 13.76 -19.23 -60.98
N CYS A 29 13.56 -18.04 -60.43
CA CYS A 29 12.32 -17.28 -60.61
C CYS A 29 11.98 -17.09 -62.09
N ARG A 30 12.98 -16.74 -62.93
CA ARG A 30 12.78 -16.54 -64.38
C ARG A 30 12.42 -17.80 -65.17
N LYS A 31 12.59 -18.99 -64.61
CA LYS A 31 12.11 -20.24 -65.23
C LYS A 31 10.60 -20.42 -65.03
N GLU A 32 10.07 -19.89 -63.94
CA GLU A 32 8.66 -20.03 -63.53
C GLU A 32 7.84 -18.79 -63.92
N PHE A 33 8.45 -17.61 -63.88
CA PHE A 33 7.83 -16.31 -64.14
C PHE A 33 8.65 -15.48 -65.14
N ASN A 34 8.06 -14.42 -65.70
CA ASN A 34 8.80 -13.51 -66.59
C ASN A 34 9.69 -12.52 -65.80
N LYS A 35 10.65 -11.89 -66.48
CA LYS A 35 11.59 -10.93 -65.86
C LYS A 35 10.90 -9.75 -65.16
N LYS A 36 9.75 -9.28 -65.65
CA LYS A 36 9.02 -8.16 -65.06
C LYS A 36 8.43 -8.55 -63.70
N ILE A 37 7.83 -9.73 -63.59
CA ILE A 37 7.27 -10.26 -62.33
C ILE A 37 8.38 -10.46 -61.30
N CYS A 38 9.47 -11.15 -61.67
CA CYS A 38 10.56 -11.39 -60.73
C CYS A 38 11.20 -10.09 -60.20
N LEU A 39 11.16 -8.99 -60.95
CA LEU A 39 11.73 -7.70 -60.53
C LEU A 39 10.67 -6.72 -60.02
N ALA A 40 9.41 -7.13 -59.97
CA ALA A 40 8.35 -6.34 -59.37
C ALA A 40 8.48 -6.35 -57.85
N ASP A 41 7.89 -5.37 -57.22
CA ASP A 41 7.78 -5.18 -55.78
C ASP A 41 6.33 -4.70 -55.58
N GLU A 42 5.45 -5.61 -55.17
CA GLU A 42 4.00 -5.42 -55.20
C GLU A 42 3.49 -4.72 -53.94
N ASP A 43 4.04 -5.06 -52.78
CA ASP A 43 3.73 -4.46 -51.49
C ASP A 43 4.61 -3.25 -51.11
N GLN A 44 5.61 -2.94 -51.95
CA GLN A 44 6.47 -1.76 -51.88
C GLN A 44 7.38 -1.75 -50.65
N ASP A 45 7.80 -2.92 -50.18
CA ASP A 45 8.71 -3.08 -49.04
C ASP A 45 10.21 -2.95 -49.43
N SER A 46 10.48 -2.65 -50.71
CA SER A 46 11.80 -2.55 -51.32
C SER A 46 12.53 -3.89 -51.51
N ILE A 47 11.81 -5.00 -51.46
CA ILE A 47 12.31 -6.35 -51.74
C ILE A 47 11.62 -6.87 -53.00
N PRO A 48 12.39 -7.19 -54.05
CA PRO A 48 11.79 -7.67 -55.29
C PRO A 48 11.21 -9.07 -55.09
N PHE A 49 10.10 -9.36 -55.77
CA PHE A 49 9.30 -10.60 -55.72
C PHE A 49 10.12 -11.90 -55.63
N TYR A 50 11.26 -12.00 -56.32
CA TYR A 50 12.09 -13.20 -56.30
C TYR A 50 12.89 -13.44 -55.00
N LEU A 51 13.02 -12.42 -54.15
CA LEU A 51 13.66 -12.47 -52.83
C LEU A 51 12.66 -12.37 -51.68
N ASP A 52 11.42 -12.00 -51.99
CA ASP A 52 10.35 -11.78 -51.04
C ASP A 52 9.56 -13.06 -50.77
N LYS A 53 9.42 -13.42 -49.49
CA LYS A 53 8.63 -14.56 -49.04
C LYS A 53 7.15 -14.24 -48.87
N CYS A 54 6.79 -12.97 -48.72
CA CYS A 54 5.43 -12.50 -48.53
C CYS A 54 5.07 -11.39 -49.54
N PRO A 55 5.03 -11.67 -50.86
CA PRO A 55 4.98 -10.63 -51.90
C PRO A 55 3.74 -9.71 -51.93
N SER A 56 2.78 -9.96 -51.05
CA SER A 56 1.53 -9.21 -50.94
C SER A 56 1.38 -8.51 -49.58
N GLU A 57 2.36 -8.64 -48.68
CA GLU A 57 2.31 -8.13 -47.32
C GLU A 57 3.67 -7.53 -46.93
N ALA A 58 3.74 -6.20 -46.91
CA ALA A 58 4.98 -5.49 -46.68
C ALA A 58 5.70 -5.95 -45.39
N GLY A 59 6.97 -6.32 -45.52
CA GLY A 59 7.78 -6.79 -44.42
C GLY A 59 9.14 -6.12 -44.31
N VAL A 60 10.01 -6.75 -43.53
CA VAL A 60 11.38 -6.26 -43.34
C VAL A 60 12.37 -7.21 -44.00
N LYS A 61 13.51 -6.66 -44.45
CA LYS A 61 14.55 -7.45 -45.12
C LYS A 61 15.10 -8.56 -44.25
N GLU A 62 15.18 -8.34 -42.94
CA GLU A 62 15.62 -9.31 -41.95
C GLU A 62 14.69 -10.53 -41.88
N ASN A 63 13.43 -10.38 -42.26
CA ASN A 63 12.43 -11.45 -42.33
C ASN A 63 12.02 -11.77 -43.78
N LEU A 64 12.89 -11.45 -44.74
CA LEU A 64 12.71 -11.77 -46.16
C LEU A 64 11.38 -11.25 -46.74
N GLY A 65 11.01 -10.01 -46.38
CA GLY A 65 9.81 -9.34 -46.88
C GLY A 65 8.52 -9.73 -46.20
N CYS A 66 8.59 -10.53 -45.14
CA CYS A 66 7.41 -10.80 -44.30
C CYS A 66 7.34 -9.89 -43.07
N PRO A 67 6.15 -9.47 -42.63
CA PRO A 67 5.99 -8.88 -41.29
C PRO A 67 6.36 -9.91 -40.21
N TRP A 68 6.83 -9.44 -39.06
CA TRP A 68 7.01 -10.31 -37.90
C TRP A 68 5.64 -10.61 -37.28
N PRO A 69 5.35 -11.87 -36.92
CA PRO A 69 4.11 -12.22 -36.26
C PRO A 69 4.07 -11.67 -34.81
N ASP A 70 2.86 -11.42 -34.35
CA ASP A 70 2.45 -11.15 -32.97
C ASP A 70 1.16 -11.94 -32.77
N LYS A 71 1.29 -13.16 -32.25
CA LYS A 71 0.21 -14.15 -32.28
C LYS A 71 -0.89 -13.86 -31.27
N ASP A 72 -0.52 -13.42 -30.06
CA ASP A 72 -1.45 -13.11 -28.99
C ASP A 72 -1.89 -11.64 -28.96
N LYS A 73 -1.27 -10.80 -29.79
CA LYS A 73 -1.64 -9.42 -30.09
C LYS A 73 -1.47 -8.49 -28.89
N ASP A 74 -0.42 -8.73 -28.10
CA ASP A 74 -0.08 -7.88 -26.97
C ASP A 74 0.82 -6.69 -27.34
N GLY A 75 1.31 -6.64 -28.58
CA GLY A 75 2.17 -5.60 -29.11
C GLY A 75 3.68 -5.89 -29.00
N VAL A 76 4.05 -7.06 -28.48
CA VAL A 76 5.41 -7.62 -28.52
C VAL A 76 5.46 -8.68 -29.61
N LEU A 77 6.38 -8.52 -30.57
CA LEU A 77 6.52 -9.49 -31.66
C LEU A 77 6.98 -10.85 -31.11
N ASP A 78 6.53 -11.96 -31.70
CA ASP A 78 6.85 -13.34 -31.26
C ASP A 78 8.37 -13.58 -31.08
N LYS A 79 9.21 -12.85 -31.83
CA LYS A 79 10.67 -12.95 -31.76
C LYS A 79 11.29 -12.29 -30.52
N ASP A 80 10.58 -11.35 -29.92
CA ASP A 80 10.97 -10.57 -28.73
C ASP A 80 10.12 -10.93 -27.50
N ASP A 81 9.05 -11.70 -27.71
CA ASP A 81 8.10 -12.17 -26.71
C ASP A 81 8.57 -13.46 -26.02
N GLN A 82 8.50 -13.48 -24.69
CA GLN A 82 8.80 -14.64 -23.88
C GLN A 82 7.61 -15.60 -23.72
N CYS A 83 6.39 -15.14 -23.99
CA CYS A 83 5.14 -15.88 -23.92
C CYS A 83 4.26 -15.73 -25.18
N PRO A 84 4.70 -16.17 -26.39
CA PRO A 84 4.05 -15.88 -27.69
C PRO A 84 2.63 -16.42 -27.91
N GLU A 85 2.01 -17.01 -26.90
CA GLU A 85 0.65 -17.57 -26.94
C GLU A 85 -0.25 -16.94 -25.87
N ILE A 86 0.29 -16.10 -24.98
CA ILE A 86 -0.41 -15.58 -23.81
C ILE A 86 -0.03 -14.10 -23.62
N ALA A 87 -0.95 -13.23 -24.02
CA ALA A 87 -0.75 -11.79 -24.00
C ALA A 87 -0.25 -11.26 -22.64
N GLY A 88 0.76 -10.40 -22.69
CA GLY A 88 1.33 -9.74 -21.53
C GLY A 88 1.85 -8.32 -21.81
N PRO A 89 2.25 -7.59 -20.76
CA PRO A 89 2.81 -6.26 -20.93
C PRO A 89 4.21 -6.29 -21.56
N VAL A 90 4.51 -5.25 -22.34
CA VAL A 90 5.86 -4.99 -22.90
C VAL A 90 6.92 -4.95 -21.79
N GLU A 91 6.59 -4.42 -20.61
CA GLU A 91 7.48 -4.35 -19.45
C GLU A 91 7.90 -5.73 -18.93
N ASN A 92 7.12 -6.78 -19.21
CA ASN A 92 7.42 -8.17 -18.87
C ASN A 92 7.67 -9.04 -20.12
N LYS A 93 8.10 -8.41 -21.23
CA LYS A 93 8.43 -9.09 -22.49
C LYS A 93 7.31 -9.99 -22.99
N GLY A 94 6.08 -9.47 -22.97
CA GLY A 94 4.88 -10.16 -23.46
C GLY A 94 4.34 -11.27 -22.55
N CYS A 95 4.94 -11.49 -21.37
CA CYS A 95 4.40 -12.44 -20.40
C CYS A 95 3.47 -11.79 -19.37
N PRO A 96 2.35 -12.43 -18.97
CA PRO A 96 1.58 -11.98 -17.81
C PRO A 96 2.45 -12.03 -16.53
N TRP A 97 2.10 -11.21 -15.54
CA TRP A 97 2.70 -11.29 -14.21
C TRP A 97 2.06 -12.43 -13.42
N GLU A 98 2.87 -13.21 -12.72
CA GLU A 98 2.40 -14.27 -11.83
C GLU A 98 1.97 -13.72 -10.47
N ASP A 99 1.12 -14.48 -9.79
CA ASP A 99 0.75 -14.37 -8.38
C ASP A 99 0.92 -15.78 -7.81
N THR A 100 2.14 -16.06 -7.35
CA THR A 100 2.61 -17.42 -7.03
C THR A 100 1.86 -18.01 -5.83
N ASP A 101 1.41 -17.17 -4.89
CA ASP A 101 0.74 -17.62 -3.67
C ASP A 101 -0.77 -17.38 -3.63
N GLY A 102 -1.30 -16.64 -4.62
CA GLY A 102 -2.72 -16.47 -4.87
C GLY A 102 -3.39 -15.49 -3.91
N ASP A 103 -2.64 -14.55 -3.33
CA ASP A 103 -3.16 -13.57 -2.39
C ASP A 103 -3.81 -12.34 -3.05
N GLY A 104 -3.70 -12.24 -4.38
CA GLY A 104 -4.24 -11.16 -5.20
C GLY A 104 -3.27 -10.00 -5.44
N ILE A 105 -2.01 -10.12 -5.02
CA ILE A 105 -0.91 -9.20 -5.33
C ILE A 105 0.07 -9.90 -6.25
N LEU A 106 0.41 -9.27 -7.37
CA LEU A 106 1.36 -9.84 -8.32
C LEU A 106 2.76 -9.95 -7.69
N ASP A 107 3.52 -10.99 -8.03
CA ASP A 107 4.86 -11.28 -7.48
C ASP A 107 5.83 -10.09 -7.57
N LYS A 108 5.67 -9.24 -8.60
CA LYS A 108 6.48 -8.03 -8.79
C LYS A 108 6.17 -6.89 -7.81
N ASP A 109 4.98 -6.92 -7.22
CA ASP A 109 4.47 -5.93 -6.26
C ASP A 109 4.37 -6.53 -4.83
N ASP A 110 4.62 -7.85 -4.70
CA ASP A 110 4.61 -8.59 -3.44
C ASP A 110 6.02 -8.67 -2.82
N ASN A 111 6.12 -8.32 -1.53
CA ASN A 111 7.37 -8.45 -0.77
C ASN A 111 7.66 -9.88 -0.31
N CYS A 112 6.67 -10.77 -0.34
CA CYS A 112 6.79 -12.18 0.02
C CYS A 112 6.05 -13.11 -0.96
N PRO A 113 6.50 -13.23 -2.23
CA PRO A 113 5.79 -13.91 -3.34
C PRO A 113 5.50 -15.40 -3.20
N THR A 114 5.73 -16.01 -2.03
CA THR A 114 5.56 -17.45 -1.80
C THR A 114 4.76 -17.73 -0.54
N VAL A 115 4.23 -16.69 0.12
CA VAL A 115 3.56 -16.78 1.42
C VAL A 115 2.38 -15.80 1.46
N PRO A 116 1.12 -16.30 1.32
CA PRO A 116 -0.02 -15.43 1.11
C PRO A 116 -0.18 -14.36 2.19
N GLY A 117 -0.40 -13.12 1.77
CA GLY A 117 -0.59 -11.98 2.66
C GLY A 117 -1.68 -11.01 2.19
N PRO A 118 -2.23 -10.20 3.11
CA PRO A 118 -3.18 -9.17 2.69
C PRO A 118 -2.49 -7.96 2.05
N ALA A 119 -3.21 -7.25 1.17
CA ALA A 119 -2.75 -6.02 0.51
C ALA A 119 -2.15 -4.96 1.45
N TYR A 120 -2.61 -4.86 2.70
CA TYR A 120 -2.08 -3.88 3.66
C TYR A 120 -0.67 -4.21 4.18
N SER A 121 -0.22 -5.46 4.05
CA SER A 121 1.12 -5.91 4.40
C SER A 121 2.01 -6.13 3.18
N ASN A 122 1.60 -5.65 2.00
CA ASN A 122 2.31 -5.81 0.72
C ASN A 122 2.64 -7.29 0.45
N GLY A 123 1.63 -8.16 0.57
CA GLY A 123 1.65 -9.58 0.21
C GLY A 123 2.47 -10.50 1.12
N CYS A 124 3.27 -9.89 2.00
CA CYS A 124 3.77 -10.62 3.15
C CYS A 124 2.64 -11.08 4.04
N ARG A 125 2.74 -12.34 4.49
CA ARG A 125 2.04 -12.86 5.67
C ARG A 125 1.92 -11.72 6.65
N ALA A 126 0.69 -11.27 6.89
CA ALA A 126 0.45 -10.37 7.98
C ALA A 126 1.11 -11.04 9.17
N ILE A 127 2.07 -10.37 9.81
CA ILE A 127 2.65 -10.85 11.03
C ILE A 127 1.43 -11.05 11.93
N SER A 128 1.00 -12.32 12.07
CA SER A 128 0.22 -12.74 13.20
C SER A 128 1.03 -12.19 14.34
N CYS A 129 0.47 -11.20 14.99
CA CYS A 129 1.08 -10.57 16.11
C CYS A 129 1.03 -11.59 17.25
N THR A 130 1.73 -12.72 17.12
CA THR A 130 2.32 -13.42 18.24
C THR A 130 3.49 -12.55 18.72
N PHE A 131 3.20 -11.30 19.10
CA PHE A 131 3.90 -10.67 20.20
C PHE A 131 3.53 -11.55 21.39
N GLY A 132 4.43 -12.48 21.70
CA GLY A 132 4.12 -13.63 22.56
C GLY A 132 3.42 -13.19 23.83
N ASN A 133 2.31 -13.84 24.19
CA ASN A 133 1.58 -13.65 25.45
C ASN A 133 1.72 -12.22 26.02
N GLU A 134 1.18 -11.21 25.33
CA GLU A 134 1.03 -9.91 25.98
C GLU A 134 0.22 -10.15 27.26
N PRO A 135 0.75 -9.87 28.46
CA PRO A 135 0.24 -10.45 29.71
C PRO A 135 -1.22 -10.08 30.01
N ASN A 136 -1.81 -9.13 29.27
CA ASN A 136 -3.11 -8.55 29.56
C ASN A 136 -4.08 -8.38 28.36
N ILE A 137 -3.68 -8.68 27.11
CA ILE A 137 -4.56 -8.49 25.93
C ILE A 137 -4.70 -9.79 25.13
N ARG A 138 -5.95 -10.20 24.85
CA ARG A 138 -6.22 -11.38 24.00
C ARG A 138 -6.46 -10.96 22.55
N MET A 139 -5.48 -11.20 21.68
CA MET A 139 -5.49 -10.79 20.27
C MET A 139 -6.04 -11.83 19.28
N GLU A 140 -6.28 -13.07 19.70
CA GLU A 140 -6.67 -14.23 18.86
C GLU A 140 -7.91 -14.00 17.98
N LYS A 141 -8.82 -13.10 18.36
CA LYS A 141 -10.02 -12.76 17.58
C LYS A 141 -9.85 -11.56 16.65
N PHE A 142 -8.72 -10.86 16.72
CA PHE A 142 -8.44 -9.64 15.95
C PHE A 142 -7.99 -9.92 14.52
N GLU A 143 -7.34 -11.07 14.29
CA GLU A 143 -6.53 -11.35 13.10
C GLU A 143 -7.31 -11.27 11.77
N MET A 144 -8.65 -11.30 11.81
CA MET A 144 -9.50 -11.32 10.61
C MET A 144 -10.15 -9.96 10.24
N ASP A 145 -10.07 -8.91 11.07
CA ASP A 145 -10.97 -7.73 10.98
C ASP A 145 -10.25 -6.35 10.93
N VAL A 146 -8.96 -6.33 10.58
CA VAL A 146 -8.13 -5.11 10.62
C VAL A 146 -8.71 -3.97 9.76
N GLN A 147 -9.36 -4.28 8.63
CA GLN A 147 -9.85 -3.27 7.69
C GLN A 147 -11.04 -2.44 8.21
N ASN A 148 -11.82 -2.97 9.17
CA ASN A 148 -13.02 -2.31 9.66
C ASN A 148 -12.93 -1.82 11.11
N ILE A 149 -11.79 -2.04 11.79
CA ILE A 149 -11.66 -1.73 13.22
C ILE A 149 -11.90 -0.24 13.53
N GLU A 150 -11.45 0.69 12.68
CA GLU A 150 -11.69 2.13 12.88
C GLU A 150 -13.20 2.45 12.85
N LYS A 151 -13.99 1.79 11.99
CA LYS A 151 -15.45 1.97 11.96
C LYS A 151 -16.10 1.41 13.23
N ILE A 152 -15.64 0.26 13.71
CA ILE A 152 -16.12 -0.34 14.96
C ILE A 152 -15.80 0.57 16.15
N TYR A 153 -14.59 1.13 16.18
CA TYR A 153 -14.16 2.07 17.21
C TYR A 153 -14.92 3.39 17.14
N ASP A 154 -15.13 3.97 15.96
CA ASP A 154 -15.94 5.18 15.80
C ASP A 154 -17.33 5.08 16.47
N LEU A 155 -17.93 3.89 16.50
CA LEU A 155 -19.20 3.64 17.19
C LEU A 155 -19.06 3.71 18.72
N VAL A 156 -18.11 2.97 19.30
CA VAL A 156 -17.94 2.93 20.76
C VAL A 156 -17.38 4.24 21.28
N ASN A 157 -16.45 4.87 20.57
CA ASN A 157 -15.86 6.14 20.99
C ASN A 157 -16.93 7.23 21.16
N LYS A 158 -17.85 7.38 20.20
CA LYS A 158 -18.96 8.35 20.30
C LYS A 158 -19.83 8.05 21.51
N LYS A 159 -20.16 6.76 21.73
CA LYS A 159 -20.96 6.29 22.86
C LYS A 159 -20.27 6.54 24.21
N VAL A 160 -18.98 6.25 24.31
CA VAL A 160 -18.12 6.51 25.48
C VAL A 160 -18.14 7.99 25.84
N LEU A 161 -17.86 8.85 24.87
CA LEU A 161 -17.82 10.30 25.08
C LEU A 161 -19.18 10.85 25.51
N ASP A 162 -20.27 10.40 24.86
CA ASP A 162 -21.61 10.81 25.23
C ASP A 162 -21.98 10.37 26.65
N ASN A 163 -21.64 9.14 27.04
CA ASN A 163 -21.86 8.67 28.41
C ASN A 163 -21.10 9.49 29.45
N ILE A 164 -19.80 9.77 29.21
CA ILE A 164 -18.94 10.58 30.09
C ILE A 164 -19.49 12.00 30.24
N VAL A 165 -19.92 12.61 29.13
CA VAL A 165 -20.46 13.97 29.13
C VAL A 165 -21.83 14.03 29.82
N GLN A 166 -22.70 13.06 29.58
CA GLN A 166 -24.04 13.00 30.20
C GLN A 166 -23.99 12.76 31.71
N ALA A 167 -22.97 12.05 32.20
CA ALA A 167 -22.77 11.84 33.63
C ALA A 167 -22.34 13.12 34.38
N ARG A 168 -21.95 14.18 33.67
CA ARG A 168 -21.41 15.41 34.26
C ARG A 168 -22.44 16.56 34.30
N PRO A 169 -22.37 17.44 35.30
CA PRO A 169 -23.22 18.63 35.37
C PRO A 169 -23.09 19.51 34.11
N LYS A 170 -24.23 19.90 33.52
CA LYS A 170 -24.24 20.78 32.33
C LYS A 170 -23.44 22.08 32.52
N LYS A 171 -23.39 22.61 33.74
CA LYS A 171 -22.62 23.83 34.09
C LYS A 171 -21.13 23.70 33.79
N ASP A 172 -20.57 22.48 33.85
CA ASP A 172 -19.16 22.23 33.59
C ASP A 172 -18.82 22.46 32.11
N PHE A 173 -19.82 22.39 31.22
CA PHE A 173 -19.66 22.60 29.79
C PHE A 173 -19.97 24.02 29.33
N ILE A 174 -20.49 24.90 30.19
CA ILE A 174 -20.81 26.29 29.83
C ILE A 174 -19.55 27.19 29.88
N GLY A 175 -18.62 26.90 30.79
CA GLY A 175 -17.42 27.73 31.02
C GLY A 175 -16.14 27.27 30.30
N ARG A 176 -15.05 28.02 30.49
CA ARG A 176 -13.71 27.73 29.92
C ARG A 176 -12.85 26.78 30.75
N LYS A 177 -13.30 26.43 31.96
CA LYS A 177 -12.54 25.61 32.90
C LYS A 177 -12.31 24.18 32.42
N THR A 178 -13.27 23.66 31.67
CA THR A 178 -13.33 22.25 31.31
C THR A 178 -12.73 21.98 29.93
N TYR A 179 -11.92 20.93 29.83
CA TYR A 179 -11.29 20.48 28.59
C TYR A 179 -11.17 18.96 28.58
N PHE A 180 -11.00 18.35 27.40
CA PHE A 180 -10.74 16.92 27.30
C PHE A 180 -9.24 16.66 27.44
N ARG A 181 -8.89 15.77 28.37
CA ARG A 181 -7.54 15.22 28.48
C ARG A 181 -7.62 13.75 28.10
N ILE A 182 -7.27 13.47 26.85
CA ILE A 182 -7.20 12.09 26.37
C ILE A 182 -5.84 11.55 26.79
N GLU A 183 -5.86 10.55 27.66
CA GLU A 183 -4.64 9.94 28.13
C GLU A 183 -4.13 8.93 27.11
N TYR A 184 -3.11 9.36 26.37
CA TYR A 184 -2.25 8.56 25.53
C TYR A 184 -0.92 8.27 26.25
N ILE A 185 -0.45 7.04 26.08
CA ILE A 185 0.94 6.53 26.11
C ILE A 185 1.96 7.52 26.73
N ASP A 186 2.47 7.20 27.90
CA ASP A 186 3.54 7.96 28.57
C ASP A 186 4.88 7.76 27.82
N TYR A 187 5.73 8.78 27.80
CA TYR A 187 7.14 8.66 27.36
C TYR A 187 8.02 8.01 28.44
N ARG A 188 7.56 7.94 29.70
CA ARG A 188 8.20 7.23 30.83
C ARG A 188 7.85 5.75 30.91
N SER A 189 7.05 5.24 29.98
CA SER A 189 6.92 3.81 29.76
C SER A 189 8.26 3.16 29.36
N TYR A 190 9.28 3.97 29.04
CA TYR A 190 10.65 3.52 28.80
C TYR A 190 11.52 3.23 30.05
N ILE A 191 11.23 3.76 31.26
CA ILE A 191 12.03 3.46 32.48
C ILE A 191 11.20 3.70 33.77
N ASP A 192 10.42 2.73 34.23
CA ASP A 192 10.16 2.44 35.66
C ASP A 192 9.44 1.08 35.79
N ARG A 193 10.03 0.16 36.57
CA ARG A 193 9.60 -1.23 36.78
C ARG A 193 8.35 -1.40 37.67
N LYS A 194 7.38 -0.49 37.61
CA LYS A 194 6.24 -0.47 38.55
C LYS A 194 4.84 -0.36 37.93
N THR A 195 4.69 -0.26 36.61
CA THR A 195 3.40 -0.45 35.92
C THR A 195 3.38 -1.79 35.17
N PRO A 196 2.23 -2.50 35.11
CA PRO A 196 2.14 -3.79 34.40
C PRO A 196 2.28 -3.69 32.88
N ASP A 197 2.16 -2.48 32.32
CA ASP A 197 2.29 -2.19 30.89
C ASP A 197 3.22 -0.98 30.75
N ASP A 198 4.35 -1.21 30.08
CA ASP A 198 5.42 -0.25 29.86
C ASP A 198 5.31 0.39 28.46
N GLY A 199 4.13 0.35 27.84
CA GLY A 199 3.85 1.04 26.58
C GLY A 199 4.70 0.54 25.41
N THR A 200 5.42 -0.57 25.59
CA THR A 200 6.21 -1.22 24.53
C THR A 200 5.38 -2.21 23.71
N SER A 201 4.17 -2.56 24.17
CA SER A 201 3.24 -3.46 23.48
C SER A 201 2.86 -2.90 22.10
N PRO A 202 3.31 -3.52 21.00
CA PRO A 202 2.96 -3.05 19.67
C PRO A 202 1.47 -3.25 19.37
N GLY A 203 0.86 -4.30 19.94
CA GLY A 203 -0.57 -4.58 19.82
C GLY A 203 -1.42 -3.50 20.50
N TYR A 204 -1.15 -3.19 21.76
CA TYR A 204 -1.84 -2.14 22.50
C TYR A 204 -1.69 -0.77 21.82
N ASN A 205 -0.46 -0.45 21.38
CA ASN A 205 -0.17 0.78 20.66
C ASN A 205 -1.01 0.90 19.39
N LEU A 206 -1.10 -0.17 18.59
CA LEU A 206 -1.97 -0.22 17.42
C LEU A 206 -3.45 0.00 17.80
N LEU A 207 -3.96 -0.66 18.83
CA LEU A 207 -5.37 -0.51 19.23
C LEU A 207 -5.68 0.93 19.66
N ILE A 208 -4.82 1.54 20.47
CA ILE A 208 -4.94 2.95 20.89
C ILE A 208 -4.93 3.89 19.68
N THR A 209 -4.04 3.68 18.70
CA THR A 209 -3.95 4.58 17.53
C THR A 209 -5.17 4.49 16.63
N LYS A 210 -5.78 3.31 16.51
CA LYS A 210 -7.05 3.12 15.80
C LYS A 210 -8.24 3.67 16.57
N PHE A 211 -8.22 3.57 17.90
CA PHE A 211 -9.31 4.03 18.76
C PHE A 211 -9.44 5.55 18.75
N TRP A 212 -8.34 6.27 18.93
CA TRP A 212 -8.35 7.73 18.94
C TRP A 212 -7.89 8.31 17.58
N ASN A 213 -8.67 8.02 16.54
CA ASN A 213 -8.40 8.44 15.16
C ASN A 213 -8.86 9.89 14.85
N GLN A 214 -8.61 10.37 13.63
CA GLN A 214 -9.05 11.70 13.19
C GLN A 214 -10.56 11.94 13.35
N ASN A 215 -11.40 10.98 12.96
CA ASN A 215 -12.86 11.15 12.95
C ASN A 215 -13.38 11.48 14.35
N ILE A 216 -12.86 10.78 15.36
CA ILE A 216 -13.31 10.98 16.73
C ILE A 216 -12.78 12.28 17.34
N LEU A 217 -11.54 12.65 17.07
CA LEU A 217 -10.97 13.91 17.54
C LEU A 217 -11.73 15.10 16.96
N GLU A 218 -12.10 15.04 15.68
CA GLU A 218 -12.97 16.04 15.06
C GLU A 218 -14.39 16.05 15.65
N TYR A 219 -14.96 14.87 15.94
CA TYR A 219 -16.26 14.76 16.56
C TYR A 219 -16.29 15.44 17.93
N ILE A 220 -15.31 15.17 18.80
CA ILE A 220 -15.19 15.82 20.12
C ILE A 220 -15.13 17.33 19.95
N ARG A 221 -14.23 17.81 19.07
CA ARG A 221 -14.03 19.24 18.82
C ARG A 221 -15.30 19.91 18.33
N LYS A 222 -16.00 19.31 17.35
CA LYS A 222 -17.21 19.87 16.72
C LYS A 222 -18.41 19.85 17.67
N LYS A 223 -18.65 18.72 18.35
CA LYS A 223 -19.83 18.51 19.21
C LYS A 223 -19.75 19.29 20.51
N TYR A 224 -18.64 19.19 21.23
CA TYR A 224 -18.53 19.78 22.58
C TYR A 224 -17.81 21.13 22.59
N GLY A 225 -17.04 21.46 21.55
CA GLY A 225 -16.39 22.77 21.42
C GLY A 225 -15.34 23.09 22.48
N LYS A 226 -14.81 22.08 23.18
CA LYS A 226 -13.75 22.21 24.18
C LYS A 226 -12.38 21.88 23.60
N ASP A 227 -11.33 22.45 24.20
CA ASP A 227 -9.95 22.07 23.87
C ASP A 227 -9.74 20.58 24.19
N ILE A 228 -8.95 19.93 23.35
CA ILE A 228 -8.51 18.54 23.52
C ILE A 228 -7.00 18.53 23.65
N TYR A 229 -6.51 17.95 24.73
CA TYR A 229 -5.09 17.72 24.97
C TYR A 229 -4.83 16.23 24.95
N LEU A 230 -3.84 15.84 24.15
CA LEU A 230 -3.30 14.49 24.21
C LEU A 230 -2.17 14.48 25.24
N SER A 231 -2.18 13.54 26.17
CA SER A 231 -1.20 13.53 27.26
C SER A 231 0.24 13.22 26.81
N THR A 232 0.43 12.57 25.66
CA THR A 232 1.76 12.19 25.16
C THR A 232 2.54 13.40 24.68
N SER A 233 3.79 13.50 25.14
CA SER A 233 4.79 14.37 24.53
C SER A 233 5.41 13.67 23.32
N ILE A 234 5.27 14.25 22.13
CA ILE A 234 5.76 13.70 20.87
C ILE A 234 7.06 14.42 20.51
N SER A 235 8.21 13.82 20.85
CA SER A 235 9.49 14.43 20.50
C SER A 235 9.69 14.48 18.97
N PRO A 236 10.24 15.58 18.42
CA PRO A 236 10.56 15.71 16.99
C PRO A 236 11.41 14.54 16.46
N ASN A 237 12.29 13.98 17.29
CA ASN A 237 13.20 12.89 16.91
C ASN A 237 12.47 11.58 16.60
N TYR A 238 11.24 11.41 17.07
CA TYR A 238 10.47 10.18 16.91
C TYR A 238 9.29 10.33 15.94
N LEU A 239 9.11 11.48 15.29
CA LEU A 239 7.95 11.75 14.43
C LEU A 239 7.75 10.68 13.35
N ASN A 240 8.82 10.20 12.72
CA ASN A 240 8.75 9.14 11.73
C ASN A 240 8.25 7.81 12.31
N ALA A 241 8.65 7.46 13.54
CA ALA A 241 8.17 6.25 14.21
C ALA A 241 6.67 6.38 14.55
N TYR A 242 6.25 7.53 15.09
CA TYR A 242 4.84 7.83 15.34
C TYR A 242 4.00 7.79 14.06
N HIS A 243 4.54 8.33 12.96
CA HIS A 243 3.87 8.33 11.66
C HIS A 243 3.59 6.90 11.17
N LYS A 244 4.58 6.02 11.23
CA LYS A 244 4.42 4.60 10.87
C LYS A 244 3.35 3.88 11.71
N ILE A 245 3.27 4.20 13.01
CA ILE A 245 2.33 3.54 13.93
C ILE A 245 0.90 4.09 13.80
N ILE A 246 0.75 5.41 13.65
CA ILE A 246 -0.55 6.08 13.61
C ILE A 246 -1.19 6.00 12.20
N GLY A 247 -0.35 5.94 11.16
CA GLY A 247 -0.76 6.00 9.77
C GLY A 247 -1.04 7.43 9.29
N ASP A 248 -0.94 7.63 7.97
CA ASP A 248 -0.94 8.96 7.31
C ASP A 248 -2.09 9.86 7.74
N ARG A 249 -3.31 9.36 7.69
CA ARG A 249 -4.53 10.16 7.88
C ARG A 249 -4.57 10.80 9.27
N THR A 250 -4.48 9.97 10.31
CA THR A 250 -4.55 10.45 11.70
C THR A 250 -3.28 11.21 12.08
N PHE A 251 -2.10 10.76 11.62
CA PHE A 251 -0.84 11.44 11.91
C PHE A 251 -0.82 12.87 11.33
N ASN A 252 -1.16 13.01 10.05
CA ASN A 252 -1.21 14.32 9.39
C ASN A 252 -2.23 15.25 10.03
N TYR A 253 -3.36 14.71 10.52
CA TYR A 253 -4.32 15.50 11.27
C TYR A 253 -3.74 15.98 12.62
N MET A 254 -3.12 15.09 13.39
CA MET A 254 -2.51 15.42 14.68
C MET A 254 -1.40 16.46 14.52
N MET A 255 -0.54 16.31 13.51
CA MET A 255 0.59 17.23 13.28
C MET A 255 0.16 18.66 12.95
N LYS A 256 -1.04 18.89 12.40
CA LYS A 256 -1.61 20.25 12.26
C LYS A 256 -1.83 20.96 13.60
N HIS A 257 -1.91 20.19 14.68
CA HIS A 257 -2.21 20.62 16.04
C HIS A 257 -1.02 20.44 17.00
N TYR A 258 0.16 20.13 16.46
CA TYR A 258 1.38 19.94 17.23
C TYR A 258 2.03 21.28 17.61
N ASP A 259 2.19 21.53 18.91
CA ASP A 259 3.01 22.64 19.41
C ASP A 259 4.43 22.13 19.67
N SER A 260 5.37 22.57 18.82
CA SER A 260 6.78 22.18 18.91
C SER A 260 7.49 22.71 20.15
N ARG A 261 6.96 23.73 20.84
CA ARG A 261 7.57 24.25 22.08
C ARG A 261 7.28 23.36 23.28
N TYR A 262 6.10 22.75 23.30
CA TYR A 262 5.65 21.85 24.37
C TYR A 262 5.72 20.37 23.98
N HIS A 263 6.11 20.10 22.73
CA HIS A 263 6.09 18.78 22.12
C HIS A 263 4.75 18.07 22.33
N GLN A 264 3.61 18.79 22.20
CA GLN A 264 2.29 18.26 22.55
C GLN A 264 1.27 18.57 21.48
N ILE A 265 0.29 17.67 21.33
CA ILE A 265 -0.87 17.88 20.46
C ILE A 265 -1.97 18.58 21.27
N LYS A 266 -2.31 19.80 20.83
CA LYS A 266 -3.43 20.58 21.35
C LYS A 266 -4.40 20.91 20.22
N ILE A 267 -5.58 20.30 20.26
CA ILE A 267 -6.65 20.59 19.32
C ILE A 267 -7.56 21.65 19.95
N ALA A 268 -7.50 22.86 19.40
CA ALA A 268 -8.29 23.98 19.91
C ALA A 268 -9.80 23.77 19.68
N GLY A 269 -10.57 24.02 20.74
CA GLY A 269 -12.03 24.08 20.70
C GLY A 269 -12.54 25.44 20.20
N LYS A 270 -13.82 25.73 20.47
CA LYS A 270 -14.45 27.01 20.14
C LYS A 270 -14.00 28.15 21.06
N GLN A 271 -13.57 27.81 22.28
CA GLN A 271 -13.10 28.76 23.27
C GLN A 271 -11.84 28.22 23.96
N PRO A 272 -10.82 29.07 24.23
CA PRO A 272 -9.62 28.65 24.96
C PRO A 272 -9.95 28.16 26.37
N THR A 273 -9.32 27.06 26.81
CA THR A 273 -9.47 26.56 28.18
C THR A 273 -8.53 27.22 29.19
N THR A 274 -8.94 27.29 30.46
CA THR A 274 -8.07 27.71 31.59
C THR A 274 -7.32 26.55 32.24
N LEU A 275 -7.45 25.33 31.72
CA LEU A 275 -6.76 24.11 32.19
C LEU A 275 -7.08 23.69 33.63
N GLU A 276 -8.21 24.13 34.19
CA GLU A 276 -8.58 23.85 35.58
C GLU A 276 -9.23 22.47 35.78
N ASN A 277 -10.18 22.11 34.93
CA ASN A 277 -11.07 20.96 35.14
C ASN A 277 -10.95 19.95 33.98
N PRO A 278 -9.93 19.09 33.97
CA PRO A 278 -9.79 18.07 32.94
C PRO A 278 -10.91 17.01 33.01
N ILE A 279 -11.48 16.68 31.85
CA ILE A 279 -12.22 15.44 31.62
C ILE A 279 -11.19 14.40 31.20
N HIS A 280 -10.72 13.61 32.16
CA HIS A 280 -9.79 12.52 31.92
C HIS A 280 -10.51 11.37 31.23
N ILE A 281 -9.91 10.86 30.17
CA ILE A 281 -10.39 9.64 29.52
C ILE A 281 -9.19 8.72 29.34
N MET A 282 -9.21 7.60 30.07
CA MET A 282 -8.25 6.52 29.98
C MET A 282 -8.96 5.27 29.46
N VAL A 283 -8.30 4.55 28.54
CA VAL A 283 -8.85 3.36 27.89
C VAL A 283 -7.85 2.23 28.04
N ASN A 284 -8.27 1.13 28.63
CA ASN A 284 -7.50 -0.10 28.72
C ASN A 284 -8.15 -1.18 27.84
N PHE A 285 -7.37 -1.77 26.94
CA PHE A 285 -7.81 -2.90 26.12
C PHE A 285 -7.70 -4.21 26.92
N ILE A 286 -8.78 -4.96 26.98
CA ILE A 286 -8.80 -6.36 27.48
C ILE A 286 -8.70 -7.30 26.28
N THR A 287 -9.45 -6.97 25.22
CA THR A 287 -9.36 -7.53 23.87
C THR A 287 -9.63 -6.39 22.88
N PRO A 288 -9.38 -6.53 21.58
CA PRO A 288 -9.81 -5.52 20.59
C PRO A 288 -11.31 -5.19 20.65
N TYR A 289 -12.13 -6.14 21.07
CA TYR A 289 -13.59 -6.01 21.17
C TYR A 289 -14.08 -5.80 22.60
N LYS A 290 -13.18 -5.58 23.55
CA LYS A 290 -13.53 -5.39 24.96
C LYS A 290 -12.58 -4.41 25.62
N ILE A 291 -13.11 -3.26 26.02
CA ILE A 291 -12.33 -2.16 26.58
C ILE A 291 -12.89 -1.75 27.93
N LYS A 292 -12.00 -1.30 28.81
CA LYS A 292 -12.35 -0.66 30.07
C LYS A 292 -12.03 0.82 29.94
N VAL A 293 -13.05 1.66 30.12
CA VAL A 293 -12.90 3.12 30.10
C VAL A 293 -13.00 3.65 31.51
N MET A 294 -12.03 4.48 31.88
CA MET A 294 -11.96 5.16 33.17
C MET A 294 -11.97 6.66 32.94
N ASP A 295 -12.96 7.31 33.52
CA ASP A 295 -12.92 8.74 33.82
C ASP A 295 -12.96 8.83 35.36
N PHE A 296 -12.33 9.81 36.03
CA PHE A 296 -12.16 9.76 37.50
C PHE A 296 -13.44 9.52 38.36
N GLN A 297 -14.63 9.58 37.74
CA GLN A 297 -15.92 9.35 38.38
C GLN A 297 -16.41 7.90 38.23
N SER A 298 -15.98 7.16 37.21
CA SER A 298 -16.53 5.85 36.90
C SER A 298 -15.60 4.95 36.10
N VAL A 299 -15.78 3.65 36.28
CA VAL A 299 -15.19 2.62 35.44
C VAL A 299 -16.30 1.94 34.67
N THR A 300 -16.22 1.93 33.34
CA THR A 300 -17.22 1.30 32.47
C THR A 300 -16.55 0.33 31.52
N VAL A 301 -17.05 -0.89 31.45
CA VAL A 301 -16.56 -1.91 30.52
C VAL A 301 -17.50 -1.97 29.32
N TYR A 302 -16.92 -1.84 28.14
CA TYR A 302 -17.61 -1.96 26.85
C TYR A 302 -17.17 -3.26 26.18
N GLU A 303 -18.12 -3.99 25.61
CA GLU A 303 -17.87 -5.25 24.91
C GLU A 303 -18.68 -5.29 23.61
N TYR A 304 -18.03 -5.67 22.52
CA TYR A 304 -18.65 -5.79 21.21
C TYR A 304 -19.16 -7.22 21.01
N LYS A 305 -20.48 -7.37 20.88
CA LYS A 305 -21.20 -8.63 20.70
C LYS A 305 -22.32 -8.44 19.69
N ASN A 306 -22.56 -9.43 18.83
CA ASN A 306 -23.67 -9.42 17.87
C ASN A 306 -23.75 -8.13 17.04
N ASN A 307 -22.60 -7.66 16.54
CA ASN A 307 -22.44 -6.40 15.80
C ASN A 307 -22.82 -5.12 16.55
N GLN A 308 -22.89 -5.15 17.88
CA GLN A 308 -23.26 -4.01 18.72
C GLN A 308 -22.36 -3.89 19.95
N TRP A 309 -22.16 -2.66 20.43
CA TRP A 309 -21.43 -2.39 21.67
C TRP A 309 -22.38 -2.36 22.86
N GLU A 310 -22.22 -3.33 23.75
CA GLU A 310 -22.86 -3.40 25.06
C GLU A 310 -21.92 -2.82 26.12
N PHE A 311 -22.46 -2.35 27.25
CA PHE A 311 -21.63 -1.88 28.36
C PHE A 311 -22.27 -2.13 29.72
N HIS A 312 -21.43 -2.22 30.74
CA HIS A 312 -21.83 -2.21 32.15
C HIS A 312 -20.87 -1.34 32.95
N LYS A 313 -21.37 -0.73 34.02
CA LYS A 313 -20.54 -0.01 34.99
C LYS A 313 -20.00 -1.02 35.99
N GLU A 314 -18.72 -0.90 36.33
CA GLU A 314 -18.09 -1.69 37.41
C GLU A 314 -18.44 -1.13 38.80
#